data_AF-A0A7W4YFF5-F1
#
_entry.id   AF-A0A7W4YFF5-F1
#
_cell.length_a   1.000
_cell.length_b   1.000
_cell.length_c   1.000
_cell.angle_alpha   90.00
_cell.angle_beta   90.00
_cell.angle_gamma   90.00
#
_symmetry.space_group_name_H-M   'P 1'
#
loop_
_entity.id
_entity.type
_entity.pdbx_description
1 polymer ?
#
loop_
_entity_poly.entity_id
_entity_poly.type
_entity_poly.pdbx_seq_one_letter_code
_entity_poly.pdbx_strand_id
1 'polypeptide(L)'
;MADFNDDYIRSLAKSPEVVALVKSGADEVEGNAKTLAPVDTGDYRDSIHVVRDDMSDRVRFLVVSDDEAAMIIESQSGTLSQAVTRSSGG
;
A
#
# COMPACT_ATOMS: atom_id res chain seq x y z
N MET A 1 5.00 24.39 25.96
CA MET A 1 4.60 23.16 25.27
C MET A 1 3.35 23.49 24.49
N ALA A 2 3.32 23.30 23.17
CA ALA A 2 2.06 23.44 22.43
C ALA A 2 1.24 22.16 22.64
N ASP A 3 -0.01 22.29 23.09
CA ASP A 3 -0.95 21.17 23.14
C ASP A 3 -1.50 20.94 21.72
N PHE A 4 -1.20 19.78 21.15
CA PHE A 4 -1.81 19.37 19.89
C PHE A 4 -3.23 18.89 20.15
N ASN A 5 -4.17 19.34 19.31
CA ASN A 5 -5.54 18.84 19.35
C ASN A 5 -5.59 17.48 18.64
N ASP A 6 -5.35 16.42 19.40
CA ASP A 6 -5.34 15.05 18.88
C ASP A 6 -6.65 14.65 18.20
N ASP A 7 -7.80 15.11 18.72
CA ASP A 7 -9.11 14.80 18.13
C ASP A 7 -9.27 15.44 16.75
N TYR A 8 -8.81 16.68 16.61
CA TYR A 8 -8.77 17.35 15.31
C TYR A 8 -7.84 16.62 14.33
N ILE A 9 -6.65 16.19 14.77
CA ILE A 9 -5.71 15.42 13.92
C ILE A 9 -6.32 14.08 13.48
N ARG A 10 -6.98 13.36 14.40
CA ARG A 10 -7.70 12.11 14.06
C ARG A 10 -8.83 12.35 13.06
N SER A 11 -9.54 13.47 13.18
CA SER A 11 -10.59 13.84 12.23
C SER A 11 -10.02 14.11 10.83
N LEU A 12 -8.89 14.82 10.76
CA LEU A 12 -8.17 15.08 9.50
C LEU A 12 -7.65 13.79 8.88
N ALA A 13 -7.10 12.87 9.68
CA ALA A 13 -6.59 11.58 9.20
C ALA A 13 -7.67 10.69 8.56
N LYS A 14 -8.95 11.02 8.77
CA LYS A 14 -10.11 10.34 8.17
C LYS A 14 -10.86 11.22 7.16
N SER A 15 -10.36 12.42 6.86
CA SER A 15 -11.02 13.31 5.90
C SER A 15 -11.02 12.66 4.50
N PRO A 16 -12.07 12.87 3.68
CA PRO A 16 -12.14 12.29 2.34
C PRO A 16 -10.90 12.60 1.48
N GLU A 17 -10.36 13.82 1.60
CA GLU A 17 -9.19 14.27 0.85
C GLU A 17 -7.92 13.55 1.27
N VAL A 18 -7.69 13.40 2.59
CA VAL A 18 -6.53 12.65 3.10
C VAL A 18 -6.64 11.17 2.73
N VAL A 19 -7.83 10.59 2.86
CA VAL A 19 -8.08 9.19 2.46
C VAL A 19 -7.81 9.00 0.97
N ALA A 20 -8.28 9.91 0.11
CA ALA A 20 -8.03 9.85 -1.33
C ALA A 20 -6.54 9.98 -1.66
N LEU A 21 -5.81 10.87 -0.96
CA LEU A 21 -4.38 11.03 -1.13
C LEU A 21 -3.61 9.75 -0.77
N VAL A 22 -3.90 9.15 0.39
CA VAL A 22 -3.23 7.91 0.82
C VAL A 22 -3.59 6.76 -0.13
N LYS A 23 -4.83 6.66 -0.59
CA LYS A 23 -5.24 5.67 -1.59
C LYS A 23 -4.45 5.83 -2.88
N SER A 24 -4.30 7.05 -3.39
CA SER A 24 -3.54 7.31 -4.61
C SER A 24 -2.09 6.82 -4.51
N GLY A 25 -1.45 6.97 -3.35
CA GLY A 25 -0.11 6.42 -3.13
C GLY A 25 -0.10 4.89 -3.14
N ALA A 26 -1.12 4.24 -2.55
CA ALA A 26 -1.24 2.78 -2.60
C ALA A 26 -1.51 2.27 -4.02
N ASP A 27 -2.34 2.96 -4.80
CA ASP A 27 -2.62 2.62 -6.21
C ASP A 27 -1.33 2.73 -7.07
N GLU A 28 -0.47 3.72 -6.79
CA GLU A 28 0.84 3.83 -7.44
C GLU A 28 1.77 2.67 -7.08
N VAL A 29 1.83 2.29 -5.80
CA VAL A 29 2.60 1.12 -5.34
C VAL A 29 2.08 -0.16 -6.00
N GLU A 30 0.77 -0.35 -6.12
CA GLU A 30 0.17 -1.49 -6.81
C GLU A 30 0.63 -1.58 -8.26
N GLY A 31 0.56 -0.48 -9.00
CA GLY A 31 1.01 -0.42 -10.40
C GLY A 31 2.50 -0.73 -10.56
N ASN A 32 3.33 -0.20 -9.66
CA ASN A 32 4.75 -0.50 -9.63
C ASN A 32 5.02 -1.97 -9.27
N ALA A 33 4.30 -2.54 -8.31
CA ALA A 33 4.42 -3.95 -7.94
C ALA A 33 4.06 -4.87 -9.11
N LYS A 34 2.96 -4.58 -9.81
CA LYS A 34 2.56 -5.32 -11.03
C LYS A 34 3.60 -5.24 -12.15
N THR A 35 4.29 -4.11 -12.26
CA THR A 35 5.36 -3.92 -13.26
C THR A 35 6.65 -4.66 -12.89
N LEU A 36 6.95 -4.74 -11.59
CA LEU A 36 8.14 -5.40 -11.05
C LEU A 36 7.95 -6.91 -10.83
N ALA A 37 6.73 -7.41 -10.92
CA ALA A 37 6.43 -8.83 -10.77
C ALA A 37 7.23 -9.66 -11.80
N PRO A 38 7.83 -10.81 -11.39
CA PRO A 38 8.52 -11.70 -12.30
C PRO A 38 7.65 -12.14 -13.49
N VAL A 39 8.28 -12.34 -14.66
CA VAL A 39 7.57 -12.59 -15.93
C VAL A 39 6.79 -13.91 -15.93
N ASP A 40 7.27 -14.91 -15.19
CA ASP A 40 6.68 -16.24 -15.05
C ASP A 40 5.62 -16.33 -13.94
N THR A 41 5.33 -15.24 -13.22
CA THR A 41 4.38 -15.21 -12.11
C THR A 41 3.15 -14.37 -12.45
N GLY A 42 2.47 -14.74 -13.55
CA GLY A 42 1.25 -14.06 -14.01
C GLY A 42 0.14 -14.04 -12.96
N ASP A 43 -0.13 -15.17 -12.31
CA ASP A 43 -1.15 -15.29 -11.26
C ASP A 43 -0.80 -14.40 -10.05
N TYR A 44 0.47 -14.41 -9.63
CA TYR A 44 0.96 -13.52 -8.57
C TYR A 44 0.73 -12.06 -8.92
N ARG A 45 1.20 -11.61 -10.10
CA ARG A 45 1.02 -10.24 -10.58
C ARG A 45 -0.45 -9.83 -10.57
N ASP A 46 -1.31 -10.70 -11.08
CA ASP A 46 -2.73 -10.40 -11.27
C ASP A 46 -3.49 -10.43 -9.94
N SER A 47 -2.99 -11.15 -8.93
CA SER A 47 -3.51 -11.16 -7.56
C SER A 47 -3.15 -9.92 -6.74
N ILE A 48 -2.18 -9.10 -7.17
CA ILE A 48 -1.77 -7.90 -6.43
C ILE A 48 -2.90 -6.86 -6.48
N HIS A 49 -3.30 -6.34 -5.32
CA HIS A 49 -4.34 -5.32 -5.23
C HIS A 49 -4.25 -4.50 -3.93
N VAL A 50 -4.99 -3.40 -3.88
CA VAL A 50 -5.10 -2.53 -2.71
C VAL A 50 -6.31 -2.91 -1.85
N VAL A 51 -6.07 -3.08 -0.55
CA VAL A 51 -7.11 -3.29 0.48
C VAL A 51 -7.15 -2.09 1.42
N ARG A 52 -8.36 -1.59 1.67
CA ARG A 52 -8.60 -0.59 2.70
C ARG A 52 -8.61 -1.24 4.08
N ASP A 53 -7.88 -0.64 5.02
CA ASP A 53 -7.80 -1.05 6.41
C ASP A 53 -8.09 0.14 7.33
N ASP A 54 -9.28 0.15 7.93
CA ASP A 54 -9.76 1.23 8.79
C ASP A 54 -9.27 1.04 10.25
N MET A 55 -8.40 1.94 10.70
CA MET A 55 -7.90 1.98 12.07
C MET A 55 -8.72 2.95 12.94
N SER A 56 -8.54 2.85 14.25
CA SER A 56 -9.23 3.72 15.21
C SER A 56 -8.92 5.21 15.00
N ASP A 57 -7.70 5.54 14.58
CA ASP A 57 -7.17 6.90 14.46
C ASP A 57 -6.98 7.38 13.00
N ARG A 58 -6.96 6.47 12.02
CA ARG A 58 -6.66 6.79 10.62
C ARG A 58 -7.19 5.71 9.66
N VAL A 59 -7.08 5.96 8.36
CA VAL A 59 -7.27 4.94 7.33
C VAL A 59 -5.92 4.54 6.76
N ARG A 60 -5.72 3.25 6.53
CA ARG A 60 -4.57 2.70 5.80
C ARG A 60 -5.03 2.03 4.53
N PHE A 61 -4.13 1.95 3.56
CA PHE A 61 -4.28 1.13 2.38
C PHE A 61 -3.08 0.19 2.31
N LEU A 62 -3.36 -1.11 2.22
CA LEU A 62 -2.36 -2.17 2.15
C LEU A 62 -2.31 -2.66 0.71
N VAL A 63 -1.11 -2.86 0.17
CA VAL A 63 -0.90 -3.56 -1.10
C VAL A 63 -0.59 -5.00 -0.77
N VAL A 64 -1.44 -5.92 -1.21
CA VAL A 64 -1.39 -7.35 -0.86
C VAL A 64 -1.48 -8.20 -2.12
N SER A 65 -1.20 -9.49 -1.99
CA SER A 65 -1.41 -10.50 -3.02
C SER A 65 -2.19 -11.67 -2.41
N ASP A 66 -3.17 -12.18 -3.16
CA ASP A 66 -3.98 -13.35 -2.78
C ASP A 66 -3.39 -14.68 -3.29
N ASP A 67 -2.24 -14.65 -3.96
CA ASP A 67 -1.58 -15.86 -4.47
C ASP A 67 -1.01 -16.68 -3.31
N GLU A 68 -1.33 -17.98 -3.27
CA GLU A 68 -0.82 -18.91 -2.26
C GLU A 68 0.73 -18.99 -2.25
N ALA A 69 1.36 -18.76 -3.40
CA ALA A 69 2.80 -18.72 -3.58
C ALA A 69 3.43 -17.34 -3.29
N ALA A 70 2.63 -16.31 -2.96
CA ALA A 70 3.12 -14.93 -2.78
C ALA A 70 4.28 -14.83 -1.78
N MET A 71 4.20 -15.53 -0.66
CA MET A 71 5.27 -15.54 0.36
C MET A 71 6.60 -16.06 -0.19
N ILE A 72 6.56 -17.09 -1.04
CA ILE A 72 7.76 -17.67 -1.66
C ILE A 72 8.32 -16.71 -2.71
N ILE A 73 7.46 -16.16 -3.56
CA ILE A 73 7.85 -15.22 -4.62
C ILE A 73 8.46 -13.95 -4.02
N GLU A 74 7.82 -13.36 -3.01
CA GLU A 74 8.31 -12.18 -2.31
C GLU A 74 9.63 -12.43 -1.58
N SER A 75 9.85 -13.63 -1.03
CA SER A 75 11.12 -13.96 -0.38
C SER A 75 12.32 -13.95 -1.34
N GLN A 76 12.09 -14.18 -2.63
CA GLN A 76 13.13 -14.25 -3.66
C GLN A 76 13.26 -12.94 -4.44
N SER A 77 12.15 -12.25 -4.68
CA SER A 77 12.09 -11.07 -5.54
C SER A 77 12.01 -9.75 -4.76
N GLY A 78 11.38 -9.75 -3.58
CA GLY A 78 11.07 -8.55 -2.83
C GLY A 78 10.25 -7.52 -3.61
N THR A 79 9.37 -7.97 -4.52
CA THR A 79 8.63 -7.11 -5.45
C THR A 79 7.84 -6.02 -4.72
N LEU A 80 7.09 -6.35 -3.66
CA LEU A 80 6.30 -5.35 -2.91
C LEU A 80 7.20 -4.33 -2.18
N SER A 81 8.30 -4.80 -1.58
CA SER A 81 9.29 -3.96 -0.92
C SER A 81 9.92 -2.94 -1.89
N GLN A 82 10.32 -3.41 -3.08
CA GLN A 82 10.90 -2.56 -4.12
C GLN A 82 9.88 -1.58 -4.69
N ALA A 83 8.62 -2.01 -4.85
CA ALA A 83 7.54 -1.14 -5.31
C ALA A 83 7.29 0.04 -4.36
N VAL A 84 7.32 -0.19 -3.05
CA VAL A 84 7.22 0.88 -2.05
C VAL A 84 8.38 1.85 -2.19
N THR A 85 9.62 1.34 -2.23
CA THR A 85 10.84 2.18 -2.36
C THR A 85 10.79 3.06 -3.62
N ARG A 86 10.35 2.49 -4.74
CA ARG A 86 10.21 3.20 -6.01
C ARG A 86 9.16 4.31 -5.95
N SER A 87 8.04 4.06 -5.26
CA SER A 87 6.93 5.01 -5.17
C SER A 87 7.18 6.12 -4.14
N SER A 88 8.02 5.87 -3.14
CA SER A 88 8.40 6.88 -2.13
C SER A 88 9.46 7.88 -2.60
N GLY A 89 9.92 7.78 -3.86
CA GLY A 89 10.86 8.74 -4.45
C GLY A 89 12.34 8.39 -4.37
N GLY A 90 12.73 7.24 -3.77
CA GLY A 90 14.11 6.75 -3.72
C GLY A 90 15.07 7.55 -2.84
#